data_AF-A0A2A6C4V7-F1
#
_entry.id   AF-A0A2A6C4V7-F1
#
_cell.length_a   1.000
_cell.length_b   1.000
_cell.length_c   1.000
_cell.angle_alpha   90.00
_cell.angle_beta   90.00
_cell.angle_gamma   90.00
#
_symmetry.space_group_name_H-M   'P 1'
#
loop_
_entity.id
_entity.type
_entity.pdbx_description
1 polymer ?
#
loop_
_entity_poly.entity_id
_entity_poly.type
_entity_poly.pdbx_seq_one_letter_code
_entity_poly.pdbx_strand_id
1 'polypeptide(L)'
;MLVSIHFIVHNVIVVFGIFINITSIFIILRKTPTALKEYSVLLLNTAITELFSVNNHLLVDGRLFYSSSIAICISNGPCRFVSDTFCAILTAVMNVVMVHCTGLVALSFWYRQVLFFYHYKNLFIMISDFISTRTQY
;
A
#
# COMPACT_ATOMS: atom_id res chain seq x y z
N MET A 1 11.83 20.14 -21.91
CA MET A 1 11.56 20.69 -20.56
C MET A 1 10.65 19.78 -19.73
N LEU A 2 9.45 19.43 -20.21
CA LEU A 2 8.52 18.48 -19.54
C LEU A 2 9.13 17.11 -19.19
N VAL A 3 9.95 16.55 -20.08
CA VAL A 3 10.59 15.24 -19.89
C VAL A 3 11.55 15.21 -18.68
N SER A 4 12.28 16.30 -18.47
CA SER A 4 13.25 16.45 -17.37
C SER A 4 12.54 16.65 -16.03
N ILE A 5 11.42 17.38 -16.01
CA ILE A 5 10.60 17.57 -14.81
C ILE A 5 10.01 16.24 -14.34
N HIS A 6 9.45 15.44 -15.27
CA HIS A 6 8.93 14.11 -14.95
C HIS A 6 10.00 13.22 -14.31
N PHE A 7 11.22 13.21 -14.85
CA PHE A 7 12.31 12.40 -14.31
C PHE A 7 12.69 12.80 -12.88
N ILE A 8 12.78 14.11 -12.60
CA ILE A 8 13.11 14.60 -11.26
C ILE A 8 12.00 14.24 -10.27
N VAL A 9 10.75 14.52 -10.62
CA VAL A 9 9.59 14.24 -9.77
C VAL A 9 9.46 12.75 -9.49
N HIS A 10 9.61 11.90 -10.52
CA HIS A 10 9.58 10.46 -10.40
C HIS A 10 10.63 9.96 -9.39
N ASN A 11 11.89 10.36 -9.55
CA ASN A 11 12.96 9.92 -8.65
C ASN A 11 12.72 10.38 -7.20
N VAL A 12 12.27 11.62 -7.00
CA VAL A 12 11.96 12.13 -5.66
C VAL A 12 10.85 11.30 -5.00
N ILE A 13 9.78 11.02 -5.74
CA ILE A 13 8.65 10.22 -5.23
C ILE A 13 9.11 8.80 -4.89
N VAL A 14 9.89 8.17 -5.75
CA VAL A 14 10.36 6.79 -5.54
C VAL A 14 11.30 6.69 -4.33
N VAL A 15 12.28 7.58 -4.22
CA VAL A 15 13.21 7.61 -3.07
C VAL A 15 12.46 7.88 -1.78
N PHE A 16 11.51 8.83 -1.79
CA PHE A 16 10.66 9.09 -0.64
C PHE A 16 9.80 7.87 -0.27
N GLY A 17 9.22 7.19 -1.27
CA GLY A 17 8.45 5.97 -1.07
C GLY A 17 9.26 4.84 -0.43
N ILE A 18 10.52 4.64 -0.84
CA ILE A 18 11.43 3.68 -0.21
C ILE A 18 11.64 4.05 1.26
N PHE A 19 11.95 5.31 1.55
CA PHE A 19 12.21 5.77 2.92
C PHE A 19 11.00 5.58 3.86
N ILE A 20 9.81 5.95 3.40
CA ILE A 20 8.57 5.80 4.19
C ILE A 20 8.24 4.32 4.43
N ASN A 21 8.39 3.46 3.43
CA ASN A 21 8.10 2.03 3.58
C ASN A 21 9.08 1.33 4.53
N ILE A 22 10.38 1.62 4.43
CA ILE A 22 11.38 1.09 5.37
C ILE A 22 11.08 1.54 6.79
N THR A 23 10.78 2.83 6.98
CA THR A 23 10.42 3.39 8.29
C THR A 23 9.15 2.72 8.84
N SER A 24 8.16 2.47 7.98
CA SER A 24 6.91 1.80 8.37
C SER A 24 7.15 0.37 8.85
N ILE A 25 7.96 -0.40 8.11
CA ILE A 25 8.37 -1.76 8.53
C ILE A 25 9.06 -1.70 9.89
N PHE A 26 9.99 -0.76 10.09
CA PHE A 26 10.70 -0.61 11.36
C PHE A 26 9.76 -0.29 12.53
N ILE A 27 8.81 0.64 12.34
CA ILE A 27 7.82 1.01 13.36
C ILE A 27 6.91 -0.17 13.70
N ILE A 28 6.41 -0.89 12.70
CA ILE A 28 5.52 -2.04 12.89
C ILE A 28 6.23 -3.15 13.67
N LEU A 29 7.50 -3.42 13.39
CA LEU A 29 8.25 -4.45 14.11
C LEU A 29 8.59 -4.06 15.56
N ARG A 30 8.79 -2.76 15.84
CA ARG A 30 9.25 -2.29 17.16
C ARG A 30 8.14 -1.85 18.10
N LYS A 31 7.04 -1.28 17.58
CA LYS A 31 6.03 -0.57 18.39
C LYS A 31 4.62 -1.18 18.34
N THR A 32 4.41 -2.28 17.63
CA THR A 32 3.06 -2.89 17.55
C THR A 32 2.59 -3.42 18.92
N PRO A 33 1.46 -2.93 19.47
CA PRO A 33 0.84 -3.51 20.66
C PRO A 33 0.12 -4.82 20.35
N THR A 34 0.08 -5.75 21.32
CA THR A 34 -0.54 -7.09 21.18
C THR A 34 -2.02 -7.06 20.78
N ALA A 35 -2.75 -6.01 21.16
CA ALA A 35 -4.16 -5.84 20.77
C ALA A 35 -4.38 -5.59 19.26
N LEU A 36 -3.33 -5.20 18.52
CA LEU A 36 -3.38 -4.93 17.07
C LEU A 36 -2.55 -5.93 16.26
N LYS A 37 -2.19 -7.08 16.85
CA LYS A 37 -1.25 -8.03 16.23
C LYS A 37 -1.75 -8.54 14.86
N GLU A 38 -3.02 -8.92 14.76
CA GLU A 38 -3.63 -9.35 13.48
C GLU A 38 -3.58 -8.25 12.42
N TYR A 39 -3.93 -7.02 12.81
CA TYR A 39 -3.89 -5.86 11.94
C TYR A 39 -2.45 -5.47 11.52
N SER A 40 -1.48 -5.70 12.40
CA SER A 40 -0.07 -5.40 12.14
C SER A 40 0.53 -6.30 11.05
N VAL A 41 0.06 -7.54 10.92
CA VAL A 41 0.51 -8.46 9.87
C VAL A 41 0.05 -7.95 8.51
N LEU A 42 -1.19 -7.47 8.42
CA LEU A 42 -1.73 -6.86 7.20
C LEU A 42 -0.93 -5.59 6.82
N LEU A 43 -0.64 -4.73 7.79
CA LEU A 43 0.18 -3.53 7.57
C LEU A 43 1.62 -3.86 7.16
N LEU A 44 2.23 -4.87 7.80
CA LEU A 44 3.58 -5.31 7.46
C LEU A 44 3.64 -5.86 6.04
N ASN A 45 2.67 -6.70 5.66
CA ASN A 45 2.57 -7.24 4.32
C ASN A 45 2.38 -6.13 3.28
N THR A 46 1.59 -5.11 3.62
CA THR A 46 1.40 -3.92 2.78
C THR A 46 2.71 -3.18 2.60
N ALA A 47 3.42 -2.85 3.68
CA ALA A 47 4.67 -2.10 3.61
C ALA A 47 5.78 -2.86 2.85
N ILE A 48 5.86 -4.19 2.99
CA ILE A 48 6.79 -5.03 2.22
C ILE A 48 6.43 -5.03 0.72
N THR A 49 5.14 -5.18 0.42
CA THR A 49 4.65 -5.17 -0.98
C THR A 49 4.89 -3.82 -1.62
N GLU A 50 4.62 -2.71 -0.92
CA GLU A 50 4.90 -1.37 -1.40
C GLU A 50 6.40 -1.12 -1.58
N LEU A 51 7.25 -1.61 -0.66
CA LEU A 51 8.70 -1.55 -0.83
C LEU A 51 9.15 -2.27 -2.11
N PHE A 52 8.62 -3.46 -2.37
CA PHE A 52 8.92 -4.19 -3.61
C PHE A 52 8.42 -3.44 -4.84
N SER A 53 7.23 -2.82 -4.76
CA SER A 53 6.67 -2.01 -5.83
C SER A 53 7.58 -0.84 -6.21
N VAL A 54 8.00 -0.03 -5.24
CA VAL A 54 8.84 1.15 -5.50
C VAL A 54 10.23 0.77 -6.03
N ASN A 55 10.77 -0.39 -5.63
CA ASN A 55 12.01 -0.92 -6.19
C ASN A 55 11.86 -1.31 -7.67
N ASN A 56 10.77 -2.00 -8.03
CA ASN A 56 10.49 -2.30 -9.43
C ASN A 56 10.27 -1.02 -10.26
N HIS A 57 9.63 -0.02 -9.67
CA HIS A 57 9.42 1.27 -10.31
C HIS A 57 10.74 1.98 -10.63
N LEU A 58 11.71 1.93 -9.70
CA LEU A 58 13.07 2.44 -9.91
C LEU A 58 13.83 1.68 -11.02
N LEU A 59 13.62 0.36 -11.12
CA LEU A 59 14.29 -0.47 -12.14
C LEU A 59 13.72 -0.27 -13.54
N VAL A 60 12.42 -0.04 -13.65
CA VAL A 60 11.72 0.08 -14.94
C VAL A 60 11.78 1.52 -15.47
N ASP A 61 11.69 2.54 -14.60
CA ASP A 61 11.47 3.95 -14.95
C ASP A 61 10.45 4.07 -16.11
N GLY A 62 9.30 3.44 -15.88
CA GLY A 62 8.25 3.25 -16.86
C GLY A 62 7.40 4.50 -17.02
N ARG A 63 7.22 4.95 -18.27
CA ARG A 63 6.26 5.99 -18.63
C ARG A 63 5.04 5.38 -19.29
N LEU A 64 3.88 5.62 -18.69
CA LEU A 64 2.58 5.23 -19.24
C LEU A 64 2.05 6.33 -20.14
N PHE A 65 1.84 5.99 -21.42
CA PHE A 65 1.13 6.84 -22.37
C PHE A 65 -0.24 6.23 -22.64
N TYR A 66 -1.29 6.99 -22.29
CA TYR A 66 -2.67 6.62 -22.60
C TYR A 66 -3.06 7.27 -23.93
N SER A 67 -3.36 6.45 -24.93
CA SER A 67 -3.93 6.90 -26.20
C SER A 67 -5.25 6.19 -26.43
N SER A 68 -6.36 6.88 -26.16
CA SER A 68 -7.78 6.48 -26.30
C SER A 68 -8.16 5.10 -25.76
N SER A 69 -7.64 4.00 -26.33
CA SER A 69 -7.94 2.61 -25.93
C SER A 69 -6.69 1.76 -25.67
N ILE A 70 -5.48 2.31 -25.85
CA ILE A 70 -4.22 1.59 -25.71
C ILE A 70 -3.34 2.32 -24.69
N ALA A 71 -2.85 1.56 -23.71
CA ALA A 71 -1.80 2.01 -22.80
C ALA A 71 -0.46 1.47 -23.29
N ILE A 72 0.47 2.37 -23.63
CA ILE A 72 1.84 2.02 -24.02
C ILE A 72 2.77 2.34 -22.85
N CYS A 73 3.49 1.32 -22.36
CA CYS A 73 4.57 1.50 -21.40
C CYS A 73 5.90 1.63 -22.13
N ILE A 74 6.60 2.75 -21.92
CA ILE A 74 7.98 2.94 -22.37
C ILE A 74 8.89 2.91 -21.14
N SER A 75 9.73 1.87 -21.05
CA SER A 75 10.66 1.67 -19.94
C SER A 75 12.05 2.18 -20.31
N ASN A 76 12.54 3.18 -19.59
CA ASN A 76 13.87 3.78 -19.83
C ASN A 76 14.87 3.49 -18.69
N GLY A 77 14.48 2.67 -17.72
CA GLY A 77 15.27 2.41 -16.53
C GLY A 77 16.42 1.41 -16.71
N PRO A 78 17.14 1.12 -15.60
CA PRO A 78 18.29 0.23 -15.62
C PRO A 78 17.95 -1.23 -15.97
N CYS A 79 16.68 -1.63 -15.99
CA CYS A 79 16.22 -2.92 -16.51
C CYS A 79 16.76 -3.22 -17.92
N ARG A 80 16.96 -2.19 -18.75
CA ARG A 80 17.38 -2.30 -20.15
C ARG A 80 18.85 -2.71 -20.30
N PHE A 81 19.68 -2.46 -19.27
CA PHE A 81 21.07 -2.93 -19.27
C PHE A 81 21.18 -4.45 -19.10
N VAL A 82 20.13 -5.10 -18.58
CA VAL A 82 20.10 -6.55 -18.38
C VAL A 82 19.52 -7.24 -19.62
N SER A 83 18.27 -6.93 -19.97
CA SER A 83 17.57 -7.49 -21.14
C SER A 83 16.22 -6.80 -21.35
N ASP A 84 15.77 -6.71 -22.60
CA ASP A 84 14.42 -6.21 -22.92
C ASP A 84 13.32 -7.12 -22.35
N THR A 85 13.54 -8.45 -22.34
CA THR A 85 12.59 -9.41 -21.76
C THR A 85 12.48 -9.24 -20.25
N PHE A 86 13.60 -8.97 -19.57
CA PHE A 86 13.61 -8.68 -18.14
C PHE A 86 12.79 -7.42 -17.83
N CYS A 87 12.94 -6.38 -18.65
CA CYS A 87 12.15 -5.17 -18.45
C CYS A 87 10.64 -5.37 -18.72
N ALA A 88 10.28 -6.20 -19.70
CA ALA A 88 8.88 -6.58 -19.94
C ALA A 88 8.28 -7.33 -18.74
N ILE A 89 9.02 -8.28 -18.16
CA ILE A 89 8.61 -9.02 -16.97
C ILE A 89 8.45 -8.08 -15.77
N LEU A 90 9.43 -7.21 -15.51
CA LEU A 90 9.34 -6.23 -14.42
C LEU A 90 8.14 -5.29 -14.56
N THR A 91 7.82 -4.88 -15.79
CA THR A 91 6.65 -4.03 -16.06
C THR A 91 5.35 -4.77 -15.76
N ALA A 92 5.25 -6.05 -16.13
CA ALA A 92 4.09 -6.89 -15.81
C ALA A 92 3.95 -7.10 -14.29
N VAL A 93 5.06 -7.43 -13.62
CA VAL A 93 5.12 -7.59 -12.16
C VAL A 93 4.70 -6.29 -11.46
N MET A 94 5.20 -5.13 -11.90
CA MET A 94 4.84 -3.83 -11.36
C MET A 94 3.33 -3.59 -11.41
N ASN A 95 2.67 -3.89 -12.54
CA ASN A 95 1.22 -3.73 -12.66
C ASN A 95 0.44 -4.66 -11.71
N VAL A 96 0.83 -5.93 -11.61
CA VAL A 96 0.20 -6.88 -10.69
C VAL A 96 0.37 -6.41 -9.24
N VAL A 97 1.57 -5.95 -8.88
CA VAL A 97 1.87 -5.44 -7.55
C VAL A 97 1.08 -4.17 -7.24
N MET A 98 0.89 -3.25 -8.20
CA MET A 98 0.05 -2.05 -7.99
C MET A 98 -1.43 -2.40 -7.71
N VAL A 99 -1.98 -3.36 -8.45
CA VAL A 99 -3.35 -3.86 -8.19
C VAL A 99 -3.43 -4.49 -6.80
N HIS A 100 -2.42 -5.29 -6.43
CA HIS A 100 -2.34 -5.91 -5.12
C HIS A 100 -2.25 -4.88 -3.99
N CYS A 101 -1.40 -3.84 -4.13
CA CYS A 101 -1.30 -2.74 -3.15
C CYS A 101 -2.65 -2.02 -2.98
N THR A 102 -3.33 -1.72 -4.09
CA THR A 102 -4.65 -1.07 -4.05
C THR A 102 -5.66 -1.94 -3.29
N GLY A 103 -5.63 -3.25 -3.52
CA GLY A 103 -6.42 -4.22 -2.77
C GLY A 103 -6.11 -4.24 -1.27
N LEU A 104 -4.84 -4.25 -0.89
CA LEU A 104 -4.41 -4.23 0.52
C LEU A 104 -4.83 -2.94 1.24
N VAL A 105 -4.74 -1.80 0.57
CA VAL A 105 -5.20 -0.51 1.11
C VAL A 105 -6.72 -0.54 1.32
N ALA A 106 -7.48 -1.02 0.34
CA ALA A 106 -8.94 -1.18 0.46
C ALA A 106 -9.33 -2.12 1.61
N LEU A 107 -8.65 -3.26 1.75
CA LEU A 107 -8.82 -4.19 2.87
C LEU A 107 -8.49 -3.54 4.20
N SER A 108 -7.44 -2.72 4.26
CA SER A 108 -7.05 -1.98 5.46
C SER A 108 -8.09 -0.94 5.88
N PHE A 109 -8.75 -0.28 4.92
CA PHE A 109 -9.87 0.62 5.20
C PHE A 109 -11.11 -0.15 5.67
N TRP A 110 -11.44 -1.25 4.99
CA TRP A 110 -12.55 -2.12 5.37
C TRP A 110 -12.41 -2.67 6.80
N TYR A 111 -11.24 -3.19 7.14
CA TYR A 111 -10.95 -3.74 8.47
C TYR A 111 -11.18 -2.70 9.57
N ARG A 112 -10.74 -1.45 9.34
CA ARG A 112 -10.97 -0.34 10.27
C ARG A 112 -12.45 0.00 10.43
N GLN A 113 -13.21 -0.01 9.34
CA GLN A 113 -14.65 0.24 9.38
C GLN A 113 -15.40 -0.83 10.19
N VAL A 114 -15.03 -2.10 10.02
CA VAL A 114 -15.59 -3.22 10.78
C VAL A 114 -15.26 -3.09 12.27
N LEU A 115 -14.01 -2.80 12.63
CA LEU A 115 -13.59 -2.66 14.02
C LEU A 115 -14.32 -1.51 14.73
N PHE A 116 -14.52 -0.38 14.04
CA PHE A 116 -15.33 0.73 14.54
C PHE A 116 -16.78 0.32 14.80
N PHE A 117 -17.41 -0.39 13.86
CA PHE A 117 -18.79 -0.86 14.00
C PHE A 117 -18.95 -1.88 15.13
N TYR A 118 -18.02 -2.83 15.27
CA TYR A 118 -18.00 -3.79 16.37
C TYR A 118 -17.85 -3.11 17.73
N HIS A 119 -16.94 -2.12 17.83
CA HIS A 119 -16.75 -1.38 19.08
C HIS A 119 -18.02 -0.62 19.48
N TYR A 120 -18.67 0.07 18.53
CA TYR A 120 -19.90 0.81 18.81
C TYR A 120 -21.08 -0.10 19.16
N LYS A 121 -21.19 -1.26 18.50
CA LYS A 121 -22.22 -2.26 18.81
C LYS A 121 -22.05 -2.84 20.22
N ASN A 122 -20.81 -3.18 20.61
CA ASN A 122 -20.52 -3.69 21.96
C ASN A 122 -20.74 -2.62 23.04
N LEU A 123 -20.39 -1.37 22.76
CA LEU A 123 -20.67 -0.25 23.65
C LEU A 123 -22.19 -0.05 23.85
N PHE A 124 -22.97 -0.14 22.77
CA PHE A 124 -24.43 -0.03 22.84
C PHE A 124 -25.07 -1.16 23.66
N ILE A 125 -24.62 -2.41 23.48
CA ILE A 125 -25.10 -3.55 24.28
C ILE A 125 -24.74 -3.33 25.76
N MET A 126 -23.52 -2.92 26.07
CA MET A 126 -23.07 -2.68 27.45
C MET A 126 -23.85 -1.55 28.13
N ILE A 127 -24.18 -0.47 27.40
CA ILE A 127 -25.01 0.62 27.91
C ILE A 127 -26.47 0.16 28.09
N SER A 128 -27.00 -0.63 27.16
CA SER A 128 -28.34 -1.23 27.28
C SER A 128 -28.47 -2.12 28.51
N ASP A 129 -27.49 -2.99 28.75
CA ASP A 129 -27.46 -3.88 29.91
C ASP A 129 -27.30 -3.11 31.23
N PHE A 130 -26.50 -2.02 31.24
CA PHE A 130 -26.33 -1.14 32.39
C PHE A 130 -27.60 -0.32 32.71
N ILE A 131 -28.35 0.12 31.70
CA ILE A 131 -29.64 0.80 31.89
C ILE A 131 -30.67 -0.20 32.41
N SER A 132 -30.74 -1.41 31.85
CA SER A 132 -31.65 -2.47 32.27
C SER A 132 -31.45 -2.88 33.74
N THR A 133 -30.21 -2.99 34.21
CA THR A 133 -29.89 -3.30 35.61
C THR A 133 -30.20 -2.15 36.57
N ARG A 134 -30.19 -0.88 36.13
CA ARG A 134 -30.62 0.25 36.97
C ARG A 134 -32.13 0.39 37.12
N THR A 135 -32.92 -0.06 36.14
CA THR A 135 -34.40 0.03 36.19
C THR A 135 -35.07 -1.04 37.05
N GLN A 136 -34.32 -2.01 37.58
CA GLN A 136 -34.83 -3.06 38.48
C GLN A 136 -34.66 -2.76 39.98
N TYR A 137 -34.18 -1.56 40.35
CA TYR A 137 -34.13 -1.05 41.72
C TYR A 137 -35.06 0.14 41.92
#